data_AF-A0A9D4JDT5-F1
#
_entry.id   AF-A0A9D4JDT5-F1
#
_cell.length_a   1.000
_cell.length_b   1.000
_cell.length_c   1.000
_cell.angle_alpha   90.00
_cell.angle_beta   90.00
_cell.angle_gamma   90.00
#
_symmetry.space_group_name_H-M   'P 1'
#
loop_
_entity.id
_entity.type
_entity.pdbx_description
1 polymer ?
#
loop_
_entity_poly.entity_id
_entity_poly.type
_entity_poly.pdbx_seq_one_letter_code
_entity_poly.pdbx_strand_id
1 'polypeptide(L)'
;MQFTNFDNDNISDAYLQEEVLVLMAAQKYFIDNDGDVDSTKIEEFVKSWLPKEHLSAHEPSYWVEKVKKEIENDFLKEKPNLVSLKSDIVTFAMNKWYNLFSRFYDVDKVVGPSGSWTNVIIGINCKGYNIMDEQENVKVHLSFIEITRISKGR
;
A
#
# COMPACT_ATOMS: atom_id res chain seq x y z
N MET A 1 -6.40 1.73 -15.57
CA MET A 1 -5.95 0.44 -15.06
C MET A 1 -6.55 0.28 -13.66
N GLN A 2 -7.14 -0.86 -13.31
CA GLN A 2 -7.62 -1.11 -11.93
C GLN A 2 -6.52 -1.78 -11.10
N PHE A 3 -6.50 -1.53 -9.79
CA PHE A 3 -5.48 -2.12 -8.90
C PHE A 3 -5.46 -3.65 -8.91
N THR A 4 -6.53 -4.29 -9.38
CA THR A 4 -6.64 -5.74 -9.59
C THR A 4 -5.61 -6.30 -10.57
N ASN A 5 -4.93 -5.45 -11.35
CA ASN A 5 -3.95 -5.87 -12.35
C ASN A 5 -2.52 -6.00 -11.78
N PHE A 6 -2.27 -5.60 -10.53
CA PHE A 6 -0.94 -5.66 -9.89
C PHE A 6 -0.68 -6.95 -9.10
N ASP A 7 -1.60 -7.92 -9.12
CA ASP A 7 -1.47 -9.21 -8.41
C ASP A 7 -0.65 -10.26 -9.21
N ASN A 8 0.07 -9.87 -10.27
CA ASN A 8 0.87 -10.79 -11.07
C ASN A 8 2.33 -10.87 -10.57
N ASP A 9 2.70 -12.03 -10.00
CA ASP A 9 4.02 -12.38 -9.46
C ASP A 9 5.20 -12.39 -10.49
N ASN A 10 4.99 -11.94 -11.72
CA ASN A 10 5.96 -12.06 -12.83
C ASN A 10 6.56 -10.72 -13.32
N ILE A 11 6.26 -9.60 -12.67
CA ILE A 11 6.84 -8.29 -12.98
C ILE A 11 7.83 -7.94 -11.86
N SER A 12 8.97 -7.32 -12.19
CA SER A 12 9.97 -6.97 -11.16
C SER A 12 9.38 -5.98 -10.14
N ASP A 13 9.67 -6.16 -8.85
CA ASP A 13 9.15 -5.34 -7.75
C ASP A 13 9.32 -3.83 -7.98
N ALA A 14 10.42 -3.43 -8.62
CA ALA A 14 10.68 -2.02 -8.95
C ALA A 14 9.75 -1.48 -10.06
N TYR A 15 9.43 -2.30 -11.07
CA TYR A 15 8.49 -1.92 -12.12
C TYR A 15 7.05 -1.84 -11.58
N LEU A 16 6.65 -2.77 -10.70
CA LEU A 16 5.35 -2.64 -10.01
C LEU A 16 5.30 -1.38 -9.14
N GLN A 17 6.39 -1.01 -8.48
CA GLN A 17 6.42 0.15 -7.60
C GLN A 17 6.16 1.46 -8.35
N GLU A 18 6.78 1.64 -9.52
CA GLU A 18 6.57 2.83 -10.34
C GLU A 18 5.14 2.92 -10.89
N GLU A 19 4.61 1.82 -11.44
CA GLU A 19 3.24 1.81 -11.99
C GLU A 19 2.18 2.06 -10.91
N VAL A 20 2.34 1.47 -9.72
CA VAL A 20 1.48 1.75 -8.55
C VAL A 20 1.56 3.23 -8.17
N LEU A 21 2.76 3.82 -8.16
CA LEU A 21 2.96 5.21 -7.83
C LEU A 21 2.27 6.15 -8.83
N VAL A 22 2.41 5.87 -10.13
CA VAL A 22 1.73 6.61 -11.20
C VAL A 22 0.21 6.50 -11.06
N LEU A 23 -0.30 5.29 -10.84
CA LEU A 23 -1.74 5.08 -10.71
C LEU A 23 -2.30 5.82 -9.48
N MET A 24 -1.66 5.72 -8.33
CA MET A 24 -2.09 6.44 -7.12
C MET A 24 -2.02 7.96 -7.29
N ALA A 25 -0.97 8.48 -7.94
CA ALA A 25 -0.85 9.89 -8.28
C ALA A 25 -2.01 10.34 -9.18
N ALA A 26 -2.31 9.57 -10.22
CA ALA A 26 -3.38 9.85 -11.17
C ALA A 26 -4.76 9.84 -10.51
N GLN A 27 -5.05 8.85 -9.66
CA GLN A 27 -6.31 8.78 -8.91
C GLN A 27 -6.44 9.94 -7.92
N LYS A 28 -5.38 10.24 -7.16
CA LYS A 28 -5.37 11.35 -6.20
C LYS A 28 -5.61 12.68 -6.90
N TYR A 29 -4.89 12.94 -7.98
CA TYR A 29 -5.05 14.16 -8.76
C TYR A 29 -6.45 14.27 -9.37
N PHE A 30 -6.98 13.18 -9.95
CA PHE A 30 -8.33 13.15 -10.50
C PHE A 30 -9.41 13.45 -9.45
N ILE A 31 -9.27 12.89 -8.24
CA ILE A 31 -10.19 13.12 -7.12
C ILE A 31 -10.19 14.58 -6.67
N ASP A 32 -9.03 15.24 -6.68
CA ASP A 32 -8.89 16.61 -6.16
C ASP A 32 -9.25 17.70 -7.20
N ASN A 33 -9.20 17.37 -8.49
CA ASN A 33 -9.34 18.33 -9.59
C ASN A 33 -10.49 18.01 -10.57
N ASP A 34 -11.40 17.09 -10.19
CA ASP A 34 -12.56 16.69 -11.00
C ASP A 34 -12.23 16.31 -12.46
N GLY A 35 -11.06 15.73 -12.68
CA GLY A 35 -10.59 15.28 -13.99
C GLY A 35 -10.01 16.35 -14.92
N ASP A 36 -9.64 17.53 -14.42
CA ASP A 36 -8.88 18.54 -15.18
C ASP A 36 -7.48 18.06 -15.57
N VAL A 37 -7.15 17.99 -16.86
CA VAL A 37 -5.88 17.43 -17.36
C VAL A 37 -4.84 18.50 -17.73
N ASP A 38 -4.88 19.64 -17.05
CA ASP A 38 -3.89 20.70 -17.22
C ASP A 38 -2.47 20.25 -16.78
N SER A 39 -1.53 20.28 -17.72
CA SER A 39 -0.17 19.79 -17.48
C SER A 39 0.59 20.60 -16.43
N THR A 40 0.33 21.89 -16.30
CA THR A 40 0.99 22.74 -15.30
C THR A 40 0.51 22.38 -13.89
N LYS A 41 -0.80 22.19 -13.70
CA LYS A 41 -1.36 21.72 -12.43
C LYS A 41 -0.87 20.32 -12.06
N ILE A 42 -0.79 19.41 -13.03
CA ILE A 42 -0.23 18.06 -12.80
C ILE A 42 1.24 18.17 -12.38
N GLU A 43 2.03 19.04 -13.00
CA GLU A 43 3.44 19.22 -12.64
C GLU A 43 3.62 19.77 -11.23
N GLU A 44 2.84 20.76 -10.83
CA GLU A 44 2.81 21.29 -9.46
C GLU A 44 2.42 20.19 -8.45
N PHE A 45 1.39 19.41 -8.76
CA PHE A 45 0.96 18.28 -7.95
C PHE A 45 2.08 17.24 -7.79
N VAL A 46 2.65 16.76 -8.90
CA VAL A 46 3.73 15.75 -8.93
C VAL A 46 4.93 16.20 -8.10
N LYS A 47 5.36 17.46 -8.23
CA LYS A 47 6.47 18.03 -7.45
C LYS A 47 6.20 18.08 -5.94
N SER A 48 4.93 18.24 -5.55
CA SER A 48 4.51 18.32 -4.16
C SER A 48 4.23 16.95 -3.52
N TRP A 49 3.77 15.98 -4.32
CA TRP A 49 3.22 14.72 -3.84
C TRP A 49 4.20 13.55 -3.94
N LEU A 50 5.08 13.53 -4.95
CA LEU A 50 6.05 12.44 -5.12
C LEU A 50 7.19 12.52 -4.10
N PRO A 51 7.72 11.37 -3.65
CA PRO A 51 8.95 11.32 -2.88
C PRO A 51 10.13 11.91 -3.66
N LYS A 52 11.05 12.59 -2.95
CA LYS A 52 12.17 13.32 -3.56
C LYS A 52 13.12 12.41 -4.34
N GLU A 53 13.22 11.16 -3.93
CA GLU A 53 14.04 10.12 -4.56
C GLU A 53 13.60 9.89 -6.00
N HIS A 54 12.28 9.84 -6.25
CA HIS A 54 11.71 9.65 -7.59
C HIS A 54 11.83 10.91 -8.46
N LEU A 55 11.74 12.10 -7.86
CA LEU A 55 11.99 13.38 -8.54
C LEU A 55 13.46 13.60 -8.90
N SER A 56 14.38 12.93 -8.22
CA SER A 56 15.82 12.99 -8.52
C SER A 56 16.22 12.03 -9.64
N ALA A 57 15.46 10.94 -9.82
CA ALA A 57 15.72 9.91 -10.82
C ALA A 57 15.20 10.27 -12.23
N HIS A 58 14.09 11.01 -12.31
CA HIS A 58 13.47 11.43 -13.56
C HIS A 58 12.99 12.87 -13.48
N GLU A 59 13.02 13.57 -14.61
CA GLU A 59 12.47 14.92 -14.74
C GLU A 59 10.96 14.95 -14.43
N PRO A 60 10.40 16.04 -13.87
CA PRO A 60 8.98 16.15 -13.59
C PRO A 60 8.08 15.86 -14.80
N SER A 61 8.51 16.24 -16.00
CA SER A 61 7.77 16.00 -17.24
C SER A 61 7.51 14.51 -17.51
N TYR A 62 8.44 13.62 -17.16
CA TYR A 62 8.26 12.18 -17.27
C TYR A 62 7.05 11.69 -16.47
N TRP A 63 6.94 12.14 -15.23
CA TRP A 63 5.84 11.81 -14.34
C TRP A 63 4.52 12.43 -14.80
N VAL A 64 4.57 13.69 -15.26
CA VAL A 64 3.39 14.40 -15.80
C VAL A 64 2.80 13.62 -16.98
N GLU A 65 3.61 13.17 -17.93
CA GLU A 65 3.14 12.40 -19.09
C GLU A 65 2.48 11.09 -18.68
N LYS A 66 3.07 10.36 -17.73
CA LYS A 66 2.52 9.09 -17.23
C LYS A 66 1.20 9.28 -16.49
N VAL A 67 1.14 10.24 -15.56
CA VAL A 67 -0.08 10.56 -14.80
C VAL A 67 -1.20 11.02 -15.74
N LYS A 68 -0.88 11.92 -16.66
CA LYS A 68 -1.82 12.40 -17.69
C LYS A 68 -2.38 11.26 -18.52
N LYS A 69 -1.51 10.36 -18.99
CA LYS A 69 -1.90 9.20 -19.80
C LYS A 69 -2.87 8.28 -19.05
N GLU A 70 -2.67 8.05 -17.77
CA GLU A 70 -3.57 7.22 -16.96
C GLU A 70 -4.95 7.88 -16.79
N ILE A 71 -4.97 9.19 -16.49
CA ILE A 71 -6.22 9.96 -16.37
C ILE A 71 -7.03 9.93 -17.66
N GLU A 72 -6.37 10.16 -18.81
CA GLU A 72 -7.02 10.20 -20.13
C GLU A 72 -7.50 8.82 -20.58
N ASN A 73 -6.76 7.75 -20.26
CA ASN A 73 -7.11 6.42 -20.75
C ASN A 73 -8.18 5.74 -19.93
N ASP A 74 -8.23 5.98 -18.63
CA ASP A 74 -9.08 5.21 -17.72
C ASP A 74 -10.14 6.08 -17.08
N PHE A 75 -9.74 7.13 -16.35
CA PHE A 75 -10.70 7.87 -15.53
C PHE A 75 -11.64 8.75 -16.35
N LEU A 76 -11.17 9.38 -17.44
CA LEU A 76 -12.04 10.17 -18.31
C LEU A 76 -12.96 9.32 -19.20
N LYS A 77 -12.55 8.09 -19.55
CA LYS A 77 -13.37 7.18 -20.37
C LYS A 77 -14.42 6.47 -19.52
N GLU A 78 -14.02 5.93 -18.37
CA GLU A 78 -14.91 5.16 -17.49
C GLU A 78 -15.77 6.06 -16.60
N LYS A 79 -15.33 7.30 -16.33
CA LYS A 79 -15.97 8.26 -15.41
C LYS A 79 -16.35 7.60 -14.08
N PRO A 80 -15.37 7.03 -13.35
CA PRO A 80 -15.65 6.30 -12.13
C PRO A 80 -16.26 7.23 -11.08
N ASN A 81 -17.16 6.68 -10.26
CA ASN A 81 -17.68 7.37 -9.10
C ASN A 81 -16.51 7.67 -8.13
N LEU A 82 -16.41 8.93 -7.67
CA LEU A 82 -15.34 9.36 -6.76
C LEU A 82 -15.30 8.56 -5.45
N VAL A 83 -16.44 8.10 -4.94
CA VAL A 83 -16.52 7.23 -3.75
C VAL A 83 -15.88 5.88 -4.03
N SER A 84 -16.17 5.29 -5.20
CA SER A 84 -15.55 4.03 -5.62
C SER A 84 -14.04 4.19 -5.77
N LEU A 85 -13.58 5.27 -6.41
CA LEU A 85 -12.15 5.50 -6.60
C LEU A 85 -11.40 5.66 -5.27
N LYS A 86 -12.00 6.36 -4.29
CA LYS A 86 -11.47 6.45 -2.92
C LYS A 86 -11.45 5.07 -2.23
N SER A 87 -12.52 4.28 -2.41
CA SER A 87 -12.60 2.92 -1.87
C SER A 87 -11.52 2.02 -2.45
N ASP A 88 -11.22 2.15 -3.73
CA ASP A 88 -10.19 1.36 -4.42
C ASP A 88 -8.80 1.68 -3.87
N ILE A 89 -8.49 2.97 -3.65
CA ILE A 89 -7.24 3.40 -2.99
C ILE A 89 -7.12 2.77 -1.60
N VAL A 90 -8.18 2.85 -0.79
CA VAL A 90 -8.17 2.31 0.57
C VAL A 90 -8.01 0.79 0.56
N THR A 91 -8.72 0.10 -0.33
CA THR A 91 -8.66 -1.36 -0.47
C THR A 91 -7.28 -1.81 -0.91
N PHE A 92 -6.70 -1.14 -1.91
CA PHE A 92 -5.34 -1.40 -2.37
C PHE A 92 -4.33 -1.21 -1.24
N ALA A 93 -4.40 -0.08 -0.52
CA ALA A 93 -3.51 0.21 0.59
C ALA A 93 -3.62 -0.84 1.70
N MET A 94 -4.84 -1.21 2.09
CA MET A 94 -5.09 -2.27 3.05
C MET A 94 -4.46 -3.59 2.62
N ASN A 95 -4.58 -3.98 1.35
CA ASN A 95 -4.08 -5.26 0.86
C ASN A 95 -2.56 -5.29 0.70
N LYS A 96 -1.96 -4.20 0.19
CA LYS A 96 -0.52 -4.08 -0.08
C LYS A 96 0.29 -3.84 1.20
N TRP A 97 -0.20 -2.98 2.09
CA TRP A 97 0.52 -2.51 3.28
C TRP A 97 -0.14 -2.90 4.61
N TYR A 98 -0.91 -3.99 4.64
CA TYR A 98 -1.56 -4.50 5.85
C TYR A 98 -0.66 -4.53 7.10
N ASN A 99 0.65 -4.81 6.94
CA ASN A 99 1.61 -4.82 8.04
C ASN A 99 1.79 -3.43 8.67
N LEU A 100 1.83 -2.35 7.88
CA LEU A 100 1.91 -0.97 8.39
C LEU A 100 0.65 -0.55 9.15
N PHE A 101 -0.48 -1.20 8.87
CA PHE A 101 -1.74 -1.02 9.59
C PHE A 101 -1.90 -1.96 10.79
N SER A 102 -0.82 -2.63 11.21
CA SER A 102 -0.87 -3.48 12.40
C SER A 102 -0.89 -2.66 13.67
N ARG A 103 -1.55 -3.19 14.70
CA ARG A 103 -1.31 -2.78 16.08
C ARG A 103 -0.21 -3.63 16.67
N PHE A 104 0.83 -2.98 17.20
CA PHE A 104 2.01 -3.63 17.75
C PHE A 104 1.96 -3.67 19.29
N TYR A 105 2.45 -4.77 19.84
CA TYR A 105 2.56 -5.00 21.29
C TYR A 105 3.90 -5.62 21.62
N ASP A 106 4.62 -5.05 22.59
CA ASP A 106 5.84 -5.65 23.12
C ASP A 106 5.49 -6.78 24.08
N VAL A 107 6.17 -7.91 23.91
CA VAL A 107 5.93 -9.14 24.68
C VAL A 107 7.24 -9.73 25.15
N ASP A 108 7.40 -9.84 26.47
CA ASP A 108 8.62 -10.36 27.10
C ASP A 108 8.94 -11.79 26.69
N LYS A 109 7.90 -12.64 26.58
CA LYS A 109 8.06 -14.06 26.25
C LYS A 109 6.82 -14.67 25.61
N VAL A 110 7.04 -15.36 24.49
CA VAL A 110 6.08 -16.26 23.86
C VAL A 110 6.61 -17.68 23.95
N VAL A 111 5.76 -18.62 24.36
CA VAL A 111 6.10 -20.06 24.42
C VAL A 111 5.17 -20.80 23.47
N GLY A 112 5.75 -21.59 22.57
CA GLY A 112 5.01 -22.40 21.61
C GLY A 112 5.66 -23.77 21.40
N PRO A 113 5.08 -24.60 20.51
CA PRO A 113 5.59 -25.94 20.22
C PRO A 113 7.04 -25.94 19.73
N SER A 114 7.43 -24.89 19.00
CA SER A 114 8.77 -24.72 18.41
C SER A 114 9.80 -24.11 19.37
N GLY A 115 9.44 -23.87 20.64
CA GLY A 115 10.32 -23.30 21.65
C GLY A 115 9.77 -22.01 22.27
N SER A 116 10.66 -21.21 22.87
CA SER A 116 10.30 -19.91 23.44
C SER A 116 11.06 -18.78 22.78
N TRP A 117 10.37 -17.70 22.46
CA TRP A 117 10.97 -16.44 22.01
C TRP A 117 10.81 -15.39 23.10
N THR A 118 11.85 -14.60 23.32
CA THR A 118 11.87 -13.51 24.31
C THR A 118 12.04 -12.17 23.62
N ASN A 119 11.54 -11.09 24.22
CA ASN A 119 11.60 -9.73 23.69
C ASN A 119 11.10 -9.67 22.23
N VAL A 120 9.84 -10.06 22.02
CA VAL A 120 9.23 -10.10 20.69
C VAL A 120 8.16 -9.03 20.56
N ILE A 121 7.88 -8.65 19.32
CA ILE A 121 6.81 -7.74 18.97
C ILE A 121 5.69 -8.54 18.31
N ILE A 122 4.47 -8.41 18.82
CA ILE A 122 3.27 -8.99 18.19
C ILE A 122 2.57 -7.91 17.39
N GLY A 123 2.47 -8.10 16.07
CA GLY A 123 1.69 -7.24 15.17
C GLY A 123 0.35 -7.91 14.83
N ILE A 124 -0.77 -7.24 15.07
CA ILE A 124 -2.12 -7.73 14.72
C ILE A 124 -2.72 -6.82 13.65
N ASN A 125 -3.16 -7.38 12.53
CA ASN A 125 -3.76 -6.64 11.41
C ASN A 125 -4.96 -7.41 10.80
N CYS A 126 -5.45 -6.93 9.64
CA CYS A 126 -6.60 -7.52 8.96
C CYS A 126 -6.40 -8.95 8.44
N LYS A 127 -5.15 -9.43 8.31
CA LYS A 127 -4.85 -10.79 7.84
C LYS A 127 -4.65 -11.79 8.98
N GLY A 128 -4.37 -11.33 10.20
CA GLY A 128 -4.08 -12.19 11.33
C GLY A 128 -3.13 -11.53 12.32
N TYR A 129 -2.22 -12.31 12.90
CA TYR A 129 -1.14 -11.78 13.71
C TYR A 129 0.23 -12.36 13.34
N ASN A 130 1.25 -11.56 13.59
CA ASN A 130 2.65 -11.87 13.37
C ASN A 130 3.40 -11.77 14.69
N ILE A 131 4.41 -12.61 14.87
CA ILE A 131 5.41 -12.48 15.93
C ILE A 131 6.72 -12.13 15.26
N MET A 132 7.34 -11.04 15.68
CA MET A 132 8.57 -10.49 15.12
C MET A 132 9.64 -10.36 16.21
N ASP A 133 10.91 -10.40 15.83
CA ASP A 133 12.01 -10.02 16.72
C ASP A 133 12.21 -8.48 16.76
N GLU A 134 13.17 -8.01 17.56
CA GLU A 134 13.52 -6.59 17.68
C GLU A 134 14.01 -5.95 16.36
N GLN A 135 14.41 -6.77 15.38
CA GLN A 135 14.79 -6.32 14.04
C GLN A 135 13.63 -6.46 13.03
N GLU A 136 12.39 -6.60 13.53
CA GLU A 136 11.15 -6.74 12.76
C GLU A 136 11.10 -7.99 11.84
N ASN A 137 11.97 -8.98 12.04
CA ASN A 137 11.91 -10.22 11.26
C ASN A 137 10.78 -11.10 11.76
N VAL A 138 9.88 -11.48 10.85
CA VAL A 138 8.74 -12.36 11.16
C VAL A 138 9.23 -13.77 11.51
N LYS A 139 8.92 -14.24 12.72
CA LYS A 139 9.15 -15.62 13.19
C LYS A 139 7.93 -16.50 12.98
N VAL A 140 6.74 -15.94 13.16
CA VAL A 140 5.46 -16.63 13.04
C VAL A 140 4.48 -15.72 12.32
N HIS A 141 3.75 -16.29 11.35
CA HIS A 141 2.57 -15.71 10.75
C HIS A 141 1.40 -16.66 11.02
N LEU A 142 0.32 -16.15 11.60
CA LEU A 142 -0.89 -16.93 11.88
C LEU A 142 -2.11 -16.15 11.41
N SER A 143 -2.88 -16.77 10.52
CA SER A 143 -4.14 -16.22 10.06
C SER A 143 -5.26 -16.47 11.08
N PHE A 144 -6.32 -15.67 11.04
CA PHE A 144 -7.42 -15.81 12.00
C PHE A 144 -8.12 -17.18 11.96
N ILE A 145 -8.14 -17.85 10.81
CA ILE A 145 -8.79 -19.16 10.65
C ILE A 145 -8.05 -20.28 11.41
N GLU A 146 -6.76 -20.08 11.69
CA GLU A 146 -5.94 -21.03 12.44
C GLU A 146 -6.10 -20.88 13.96
N ILE A 147 -6.69 -19.77 14.42
CA ILE A 147 -6.87 -19.48 15.85
C ILE A 147 -8.12 -20.20 16.36
N THR A 148 -7.92 -21.24 17.15
CA THR A 148 -9.02 -22.04 17.71
C THR A 148 -9.52 -21.54 19.07
N ARG A 149 -8.66 -20.85 19.85
CA ARG A 149 -9.01 -20.34 21.18
C ARG A 149 -8.12 -19.17 21.58
N ILE A 150 -8.72 -18.17 22.23
CA ILE A 150 -8.01 -17.07 22.91
C ILE A 150 -8.44 -17.05 24.37
N SER A 151 -7.49 -16.93 25.29
CA SER A 151 -7.76 -16.79 26.71
C SER A 151 -6.80 -15.78 27.34
N LYS A 152 -7.32 -14.94 28.22
CA LYS A 152 -6.51 -14.03 29.04
C LYS A 152 -6.25 -14.67 30.40
N GLY A 153 -4.98 -14.86 30.75
CA GLY A 153 -4.57 -15.21 32.11
C GLY A 153 -4.82 -14.05 33.08
N ARG A 154 -5.06 -14.37 34.36
CA ARG A 154 -5.12 -13.36 35.42
C ARG A 154 -3.74 -12.88 35.80
#